data_AF-A0A841J4K6-F1
#
_entry.id   AF-A0A841J4K6-F1
#
_cell.length_a   1.000
_cell.length_b   1.000
_cell.length_c   1.000
_cell.angle_alpha   90.00
_cell.angle_beta   90.00
_cell.angle_gamma   90.00
#
_symmetry.space_group_name_H-M   'P 1'
#
loop_
_entity.id
_entity.type
_entity.pdbx_description
1 polymer ?
#
loop_
_entity_poly.entity_id
_entity_poly.type
_entity_poly.pdbx_seq_one_letter_code
_entity_poly.pdbx_strand_id
1 'polypeptide(L)'
;MFGNWAQHAFIDPFDHGNSYKNSITYINSKYNWQCWNDGYHISHHLKQNLHWTEHPAYFQHTIINYSINNAVVFYKIDFIEVSFYLLIKRYDLLAKYFVNIGDCFDSDKEIITFLKGRVQRFEFAKQ
;
A
#
# COMPACT_ATOMS: atom_id res chain seq x y z
N MET A 1 -14.47 7.34 -6.23
CA MET A 1 -14.90 5.93 -6.41
C MET A 1 -14.25 5.08 -5.33
N PHE A 2 -14.92 4.02 -4.84
CA PHE A 2 -14.49 3.22 -3.66
C PHE A 2 -13.09 2.60 -3.80
N GLY A 3 -12.77 2.00 -4.95
CA GLY A 3 -11.44 1.42 -5.21
C GLY A 3 -10.31 2.46 -5.11
N ASN A 4 -10.52 3.65 -5.68
CA ASN A 4 -9.55 4.75 -5.57
C ASN A 4 -9.33 5.20 -4.12
N TRP A 5 -10.39 5.28 -3.31
CA TRP A 5 -10.23 5.57 -1.88
C TRP A 5 -9.41 4.49 -1.18
N ALA A 6 -9.70 3.22 -1.45
CA ALA A 6 -9.01 2.08 -0.84
C ALA A 6 -7.51 2.06 -1.16
N GLN A 7 -7.18 2.20 -2.45
CA GLN A 7 -5.81 2.18 -2.97
C GLN A 7 -4.97 3.39 -2.51
N HIS A 8 -5.62 4.42 -1.98
CA HIS A 8 -5.01 5.64 -1.44
C HIS A 8 -5.36 5.88 0.04
N ALA A 9 -5.74 4.85 0.78
CA ALA A 9 -6.21 5.00 2.16
C ALA A 9 -5.08 5.33 3.15
N PHE A 10 -3.84 4.89 2.88
CA PHE A 10 -2.67 5.10 3.73
C PHE A 10 -1.77 6.17 3.09
N ILE A 11 -1.72 7.35 3.69
CA ILE A 11 -0.98 8.50 3.16
C ILE A 11 0.01 9.01 4.22
N ASP A 12 1.24 9.31 3.81
CA ASP A 12 2.18 10.07 4.64
C ASP A 12 1.79 11.56 4.67
N PRO A 13 1.49 12.16 5.83
CA PRO A 13 1.17 13.58 5.92
C PRO A 13 2.32 14.50 5.48
N PHE A 14 3.57 14.06 5.63
CA PHE A 14 4.75 14.88 5.36
C PHE A 14 5.25 14.76 3.91
N ASP A 15 4.79 13.75 3.17
CA ASP A 15 5.23 13.46 1.80
C ASP A 15 4.09 12.85 0.96
N HIS A 16 2.96 13.55 0.93
CA HIS A 16 1.72 13.09 0.29
C HIS A 16 1.79 13.00 -1.24
N GLY A 17 2.77 13.66 -1.87
CA GLY A 17 2.99 13.62 -3.32
C GLY A 17 3.76 12.38 -3.79
N ASN A 18 4.40 11.66 -2.88
CA ASN A 18 5.22 10.50 -3.20
C ASN A 18 4.36 9.25 -3.40
N SER A 19 4.42 8.66 -4.60
CA SER A 19 3.65 7.48 -4.98
C SER A 19 3.88 6.26 -4.07
N TYR A 20 5.07 6.10 -3.50
CA TYR A 20 5.34 5.02 -2.54
C TYR A 20 4.62 5.21 -1.20
N LYS A 21 4.23 6.44 -0.89
CA LYS A 21 3.72 6.85 0.43
C LYS A 21 2.25 7.25 0.43
N ASN A 22 1.64 7.38 -0.74
CA ASN A 22 0.23 7.70 -0.91
C ASN A 22 -0.57 6.60 -1.60
N SER A 23 0.09 5.50 -2.00
CA SER A 23 -0.51 4.38 -2.73
C SER A 23 -0.11 3.04 -2.11
N ILE A 24 -0.78 1.97 -2.51
CA ILE A 24 -0.63 0.62 -1.94
C ILE A 24 -0.30 -0.39 -3.04
N THR A 25 0.49 -1.42 -2.75
CA THR A 25 0.66 -2.58 -3.64
C THR A 25 0.05 -3.85 -3.03
N TYR A 26 -0.66 -4.64 -3.82
CA TYR A 26 -1.15 -5.98 -3.49
C TYR A 26 -0.36 -7.01 -4.28
N ILE A 27 0.35 -7.91 -3.61
CA ILE A 27 1.10 -8.99 -4.26
C ILE A 27 0.44 -10.35 -4.02
N ASN A 28 0.54 -11.24 -5.02
CA ASN A 28 -0.01 -12.60 -4.95
C ASN A 28 -1.51 -12.65 -4.58
N SER A 29 -2.26 -11.61 -4.93
CA SER A 29 -3.72 -11.58 -4.81
C SER A 29 -4.39 -12.09 -6.08
N LYS A 30 -5.56 -12.72 -5.95
CA LYS A 30 -6.41 -13.11 -7.09
C LYS A 30 -6.83 -11.91 -7.94
N TYR A 31 -6.95 -10.74 -7.31
CA TYR A 31 -7.24 -9.47 -7.99
C TYR A 31 -6.30 -9.20 -9.16
N ASN A 32 -5.00 -9.45 -8.99
CA ASN A 32 -4.01 -9.20 -10.04
C ASN A 32 -4.22 -10.06 -11.29
N TRP A 33 -4.74 -11.29 -11.12
CA TRP A 33 -5.05 -12.15 -12.27
C TRP A 33 -6.30 -11.68 -13.01
N GLN A 34 -7.30 -11.19 -12.28
CA GLN A 34 -8.58 -10.73 -12.84
C GLN A 34 -8.49 -9.33 -13.47
N CYS A 35 -7.63 -8.48 -12.91
CA CYS A 35 -7.54 -7.06 -13.23
C CYS A 35 -6.14 -6.68 -13.74
N TRP A 36 -5.50 -7.55 -14.52
CA TRP A 36 -4.24 -7.24 -15.24
C TRP A 36 -3.18 -6.59 -14.34
N ASN A 37 -2.87 -7.19 -13.19
CA ASN A 37 -1.89 -6.67 -12.23
C ASN A 37 -2.14 -5.22 -11.75
N ASP A 38 -3.39 -4.74 -11.76
CA ASP A 38 -3.75 -3.41 -11.23
C ASP A 38 -3.35 -3.25 -9.75
N GLY A 39 -3.30 -4.35 -8.99
CA GLY A 39 -2.88 -4.30 -7.59
C GLY A 39 -1.45 -3.84 -7.38
N TYR A 40 -0.61 -3.78 -8.41
CA TYR A 40 0.69 -3.08 -8.35
C TYR A 40 0.54 -1.56 -8.51
N HIS A 41 -0.43 -0.95 -7.81
CA HIS A 41 -0.87 0.44 -7.99
C HIS A 41 0.25 1.46 -7.85
N ILE A 42 1.16 1.29 -6.88
CA ILE A 42 2.35 2.15 -6.74
C ILE A 42 3.13 2.21 -8.05
N SER A 43 3.37 1.07 -8.70
CA SER A 43 4.11 1.03 -9.94
C SER A 43 3.34 1.62 -11.13
N HIS A 44 2.00 1.55 -11.12
CA HIS A 44 1.17 2.25 -12.10
C HIS A 44 1.33 3.77 -11.99
N HIS A 45 1.45 4.33 -10.78
CA HIS A 45 1.77 5.75 -10.60
C HIS A 45 3.18 6.10 -11.08
N LEU A 46 4.16 5.24 -10.81
CA LEU A 46 5.57 5.51 -11.17
C LEU A 46 5.86 5.33 -12.66
N LYS A 47 5.18 4.37 -13.30
CA LYS A 47 5.38 3.95 -14.69
C LYS A 47 4.05 3.63 -15.37
N GLN A 48 3.25 4.67 -15.58
CA GLN A 48 1.91 4.59 -16.19
C GLN A 48 1.86 3.90 -17.56
N ASN A 49 2.96 3.92 -18.31
CA ASN A 49 3.07 3.32 -19.65
C ASN A 49 3.67 1.91 -19.65
N LEU A 50 3.98 1.33 -18.48
CA LEU A 50 4.53 -0.02 -18.38
C LEU A 50 3.45 -1.04 -18.79
N HIS A 51 3.82 -2.08 -19.54
CA HIS A 51 2.83 -3.10 -19.88
C HIS A 51 2.42 -3.86 -18.62
N TRP A 52 1.13 -4.15 -18.50
CA TRP A 52 0.55 -4.67 -17.26
C TRP A 52 1.18 -6.02 -16.80
N THR A 53 1.75 -6.80 -17.71
CA THR A 53 2.47 -8.05 -17.37
C THR A 53 3.82 -7.82 -16.70
N GLU A 54 4.40 -6.62 -16.80
CA GLU A 54 5.77 -6.32 -16.38
C GLU A 54 5.85 -5.76 -14.95
N HIS A 55 4.73 -5.30 -14.37
CA HIS A 55 4.73 -4.75 -13.00
C HIS A 55 5.29 -5.69 -11.93
N PRO A 56 5.04 -7.02 -11.95
CA PRO A 56 5.65 -7.92 -10.97
C PRO A 56 7.19 -7.92 -11.02
N ALA A 57 7.76 -7.95 -12.23
CA ALA A 57 9.22 -7.89 -12.41
C ALA A 57 9.75 -6.50 -11.99
N TYR A 58 9.08 -5.43 -12.40
CA TYR A 58 9.43 -4.07 -12.00
C TYR A 58 9.42 -3.87 -10.48
N PHE A 59 8.43 -4.43 -9.78
CA PHE A 59 8.36 -4.43 -8.32
C PHE A 59 9.59 -5.09 -7.70
N GLN A 60 10.00 -6.27 -8.20
CA GLN A 60 11.21 -6.96 -7.71
C GLN A 60 12.47 -6.14 -7.96
N HIS A 61 12.63 -5.57 -9.16
CA HIS A 61 13.79 -4.74 -9.51
C HIS A 61 13.89 -3.46 -8.68
N THR A 62 12.76 -2.94 -8.18
CA THR A 62 12.68 -1.69 -7.44
C THR A 62 12.38 -1.88 -5.95
N ILE A 63 12.45 -3.11 -5.44
CA ILE A 63 12.00 -3.47 -4.09
C ILE A 63 12.72 -2.67 -2.98
N ILE A 64 13.98 -2.29 -3.21
CA ILE A 64 14.75 -1.43 -2.29
C ILE A 64 14.06 -0.06 -2.11
N ASN A 65 13.48 0.51 -3.17
CA ASN A 65 12.77 1.79 -3.08
C ASN A 65 11.49 1.67 -2.23
N TYR A 66 10.83 0.50 -2.26
CA TYR A 66 9.68 0.23 -1.39
C TYR A 66 10.10 0.20 0.08
N SER A 67 11.23 -0.46 0.39
CA SER A 67 11.81 -0.49 1.75
C SER A 67 12.19 0.91 2.24
N ILE A 68 12.96 1.68 1.47
CA ILE A 68 13.40 3.05 1.83
C ILE A 68 12.22 3.97 2.15
N ASN A 69 11.08 3.79 1.46
CA ASN A 69 9.90 4.64 1.65
C ASN A 69 8.90 4.10 2.67
N ASN A 70 9.16 2.94 3.29
CA ASN A 70 8.19 2.19 4.09
C ASN A 70 6.85 2.06 3.35
N ALA A 71 6.91 1.64 2.09
CA ALA A 71 5.73 1.56 1.23
C ALA A 71 4.73 0.52 1.75
N VAL A 72 3.43 0.79 1.59
CA VAL A 72 2.39 -0.13 2.04
C VAL A 72 2.21 -1.24 1.01
N VAL A 73 2.55 -2.47 1.40
CA VAL A 73 2.42 -3.65 0.56
C VAL A 73 1.71 -4.75 1.34
N PHE A 74 0.67 -5.35 0.74
CA PHE A 74 -0.05 -6.48 1.32
C PHE A 74 0.09 -7.74 0.47
N TYR A 75 0.12 -8.88 1.14
CA TYR A 75 0.21 -10.20 0.53
C TYR A 75 -1.15 -10.91 0.55
N LYS A 76 -1.55 -11.50 -0.59
CA LYS A 76 -2.76 -12.32 -0.81
C LYS A 76 -4.11 -11.60 -0.74
N ILE A 77 -4.22 -10.48 -0.06
CA ILE A 77 -5.45 -9.67 0.02
C ILE A 77 -5.43 -8.53 -1.00
N ASP A 78 -6.61 -8.03 -1.37
CA ASP A 78 -6.82 -6.92 -2.29
C ASP A 78 -7.49 -5.71 -1.64
N PHE A 79 -7.83 -4.73 -2.48
CA PHE A 79 -8.40 -3.47 -2.02
C PHE A 79 -9.76 -3.64 -1.31
N ILE A 80 -10.55 -4.66 -1.64
CA ILE A 80 -11.85 -4.91 -0.99
C ILE A 80 -11.61 -5.41 0.43
N GLU A 81 -10.74 -6.41 0.62
CA GLU A 81 -10.46 -6.95 1.95
C GLU A 81 -9.74 -5.93 2.82
N VAL A 82 -8.76 -5.20 2.27
CA VAL A 82 -8.08 -4.10 2.97
C VAL A 82 -9.08 -3.02 3.37
N SER A 83 -9.98 -2.62 2.47
CA SER A 83 -11.04 -1.66 2.79
C SER A 83 -11.93 -2.15 3.91
N PHE A 84 -12.38 -3.40 3.84
CA PHE A 84 -13.25 -3.98 4.84
C PHE A 84 -12.56 -3.98 6.20
N TYR A 85 -11.34 -4.53 6.30
CA TYR A 85 -10.55 -4.55 7.54
C TYR A 85 -10.29 -3.15 8.08
N LEU A 86 -10.02 -2.17 7.22
CA LEU A 86 -9.82 -0.79 7.64
C LEU A 86 -11.10 -0.18 8.22
N LEU A 87 -12.24 -0.37 7.56
CA LEU A 87 -13.55 0.14 8.02
C LEU A 87 -13.97 -0.45 9.36
N ILE A 88 -13.73 -1.75 9.58
CA ILE A 88 -14.00 -2.42 10.87
C ILE A 88 -12.82 -2.34 11.87
N LYS A 89 -11.79 -1.53 11.56
CA LYS A 89 -10.61 -1.28 12.40
C LYS A 89 -9.83 -2.53 12.82
N ARG A 90 -9.81 -3.57 11.99
CA ARG A 90 -9.03 -4.82 12.20
C ARG A 90 -7.59 -4.67 11.74
N TYR A 91 -6.85 -3.79 12.43
CA TYR A 91 -5.43 -3.56 12.16
C TYR A 91 -4.56 -4.79 12.43
N ASP A 92 -5.01 -5.70 13.29
CA ASP A 92 -4.39 -7.01 13.49
C ASP A 92 -4.39 -7.84 12.21
N LEU A 93 -5.49 -7.82 11.44
CA LEU A 93 -5.56 -8.50 10.14
C LEU A 93 -4.74 -7.76 9.08
N LEU A 94 -4.76 -6.43 9.07
CA LEU A 94 -3.91 -5.65 8.16
C LEU A 94 -2.43 -5.96 8.40
N ALA A 95 -1.96 -5.93 9.65
CA ALA A 95 -0.58 -6.25 10.00
C ALA A 95 -0.20 -7.69 9.64
N LYS A 96 -1.10 -8.66 9.90
CA LYS A 96 -0.91 -10.07 9.52
C LYS A 96 -0.61 -10.27 8.02
N TYR A 97 -1.20 -9.45 7.14
CA TYR A 97 -0.99 -9.54 5.70
C TYR A 97 0.03 -8.51 5.17
N PHE A 98 0.58 -7.66 6.02
CA PHE A 98 1.56 -6.66 5.64
C PHE A 98 2.90 -7.31 5.29
N VAL A 99 3.56 -6.82 4.25
CA VAL A 99 4.88 -7.30 3.83
C VAL A 99 5.94 -6.37 4.41
N ASN A 100 6.69 -6.87 5.39
CA ASN A 100 7.80 -6.14 6.00
C ASN A 100 9.06 -6.18 5.10
N ILE A 101 9.10 -5.31 4.08
CA ILE A 101 10.18 -5.30 3.10
C ILE A 101 11.44 -4.69 3.71
N GLY A 102 12.51 -5.50 3.80
CA GLY A 102 13.80 -5.06 4.34
C GLY A 102 13.83 -4.99 5.87
N ASP A 103 12.91 -5.72 6.53
CA ASP A 103 12.84 -5.85 7.99
C ASP A 103 12.82 -4.48 8.72
N CYS A 104 12.10 -3.52 8.13
CA CYS A 104 12.01 -2.14 8.66
C CYS A 104 11.16 -2.02 9.93
N PHE A 105 10.40 -3.06 10.27
CA PHE A 105 9.57 -3.11 11.47
C PHE A 105 9.92 -4.35 12.31
N ASP A 106 10.02 -4.18 13.62
CA ASP A 106 10.39 -5.25 14.55
C ASP A 106 9.20 -6.12 14.98
N SER A 107 7.96 -5.64 14.79
CA SER A 107 6.76 -6.37 15.22
C SER A 107 5.46 -5.91 14.55
N ASP A 108 4.44 -6.78 14.62
CA ASP A 108 3.06 -6.43 14.22
C ASP A 108 2.54 -5.18 14.94
N LYS A 109 2.95 -4.94 16.20
CA LYS A 109 2.53 -3.74 16.95
C LYS A 109 3.07 -2.47 16.31
N GLU A 110 4.29 -2.51 15.79
CA GLU A 110 4.90 -1.39 15.10
C GLU A 110 4.23 -1.15 13.75
N ILE A 111 3.95 -2.22 12.99
CA ILE A 111 3.18 -2.15 11.74
C ILE A 111 1.79 -1.54 11.99
N ILE A 112 1.09 -1.97 13.04
CA ILE A 112 -0.22 -1.40 13.41
C ILE A 112 -0.10 0.09 13.71
N THR A 113 0.95 0.49 14.44
CA THR A 113 1.20 1.89 14.80
C THR A 113 1.48 2.73 13.55
N PHE A 114 2.32 2.22 12.66
CA PHE A 114 2.62 2.79 11.36
C PHE A 114 1.36 2.98 10.50
N LEU A 115 0.57 1.91 10.31
CA LEU A 115 -0.66 1.96 9.50
C LEU A 115 -1.68 2.94 10.09
N LYS A 116 -1.84 2.97 11.43
CA LYS A 116 -2.70 3.95 12.10
C LYS A 116 -2.23 5.38 11.86
N GLY A 117 -0.92 5.63 11.88
CA GLY A 117 -0.33 6.93 11.56
C GLY A 117 -0.69 7.39 10.14
N ARG A 118 -0.65 6.47 9.18
CA ARG A 118 -0.95 6.76 7.76
C ARG A 118 -2.41 7.04 7.43
N VAL A 119 -3.34 6.78 8.36
CA VAL A 119 -4.79 7.05 8.15
C VAL A 119 -5.31 8.17 9.05
N GLN A 120 -4.42 8.84 9.80
CA GLN A 120 -4.83 9.95 10.65
C GLN A 120 -5.34 11.11 9.81
N ARG A 121 -6.30 11.84 10.39
CA ARG A 121 -6.80 13.07 9.78
C ARG A 121 -5.66 14.08 9.69
N PHE A 122 -5.47 14.66 8.51
CA PHE A 122 -4.54 15.78 8.35
C PHE A 122 -5.01 16.98 9.16
N GLU A 123 -4.11 17.53 9.98
CA GLU A 123 -4.28 18.85 10.54
C GLU A 123 -3.87 19.88 9.48
N PHE A 124 -4.84 20.34 8.70
CA PHE A 124 -4.62 21.51 7.88
C PHE A 124 -4.49 22.70 8.84
N ALA A 125 -3.36 23.40 8.82
CA ALA A 125 -3.26 24.69 9.48
C ALA A 125 -4.41 25.57 8.98
N LYS A 126 -5.22 26.12 9.90
CA LYS A 126 -6.22 27.11 9.53
C LYS A 126 -5.46 28.29 8.91
N GLN A 127 -5.66 28.50 7.61
CA GLN A 127 -5.24 29.72 6.92
C GLN A 127 -5.97 30.92 7.50
#